data_AF-A0A285QI18-F1
#
_entry.id   AF-A0A285QI18-F1
#
_cell.length_a   1.000
_cell.length_b   1.000
_cell.length_c   1.000
_cell.angle_alpha   90.00
_cell.angle_beta   90.00
_cell.angle_gamma   90.00
#
_symmetry.space_group_name_H-M   'P 1'
#
loop_
_entity.id
_entity.type
_entity.pdbx_description
1 polymer ?
#
loop_
_entity_poly.entity_id
_entity_poly.type
_entity_poly.pdbx_seq_one_letter_code
_entity_poly.pdbx_strand_id
1 'polypeptide(L)'
;MPAERYAPAVSRKPLRVLTPRSILPALAVMLVLAAGAAAHANKPVPFGDRVAGPGAEATPVNSESLSAADLDLRVGPGLEAFHKQTGEQAWSYRREGAEALYLAMAGDNAIVVWDDGLVTSVRPGDHEVRWHRAVPGLADWLRGDGEPGADKRTDVQRKQLAKQRAAAALHTVQRDGSPWLALVTPNLTMGLRDADGDLRYNDKPSNGCVYDPLRAVHTDYAVLIPRTCSNSSGQAVSGGITGYRLDSNGWATSTGPTATVKVLDRSRVEITDGPIVPPRVFDTRAAAPETPCGSLDAPFAAVRPQGGCADPAVTPTVDAPPAPVAPVAPAGSDAPTAPTGDQPDAQQQ
;
A
#
# COMPACT_ATOMS: atom_id res chain seq x y z
N MET A 1 -75.85 -26.29 -55.08
CA MET A 1 -74.54 -26.93 -55.29
C MET A 1 -73.65 -26.58 -54.11
N PRO A 2 -73.10 -27.57 -53.38
CA PRO A 2 -72.35 -27.36 -52.14
C PRO A 2 -70.86 -27.11 -52.43
N ALA A 3 -70.19 -26.35 -51.57
CA ALA A 3 -68.73 -26.23 -51.54
C ALA A 3 -68.20 -26.70 -50.17
N GLU A 4 -67.33 -27.70 -50.23
CA GLU A 4 -66.69 -28.41 -49.13
C GLU A 4 -65.73 -27.54 -48.30
N ARG A 5 -65.67 -27.88 -47.01
CA ARG A 5 -64.72 -27.35 -46.03
C ARG A 5 -63.39 -28.10 -46.15
N TYR A 6 -62.27 -27.37 -46.08
CA TYR A 6 -60.92 -27.94 -45.94
C TYR A 6 -60.37 -27.61 -44.53
N ALA A 7 -59.87 -28.61 -43.81
CA ALA A 7 -59.15 -28.46 -42.56
C ALA A 7 -57.71 -29.02 -42.71
N PRO A 8 -56.66 -28.34 -42.20
CA PRO A 8 -55.30 -28.85 -42.28
C PRO A 8 -54.94 -29.79 -41.12
N ALA A 9 -54.16 -30.83 -41.43
CA ALA A 9 -53.68 -31.85 -40.51
C ALA A 9 -52.43 -31.40 -39.71
N VAL A 10 -52.43 -31.70 -38.41
CA VAL A 10 -51.31 -31.49 -37.48
C VAL A 10 -50.35 -32.69 -37.51
N SER A 11 -49.09 -32.45 -37.85
CA SER A 11 -48.01 -33.45 -37.81
C SER A 11 -47.44 -33.57 -36.40
N ARG A 12 -47.69 -34.70 -35.73
CA ARG A 12 -47.03 -35.08 -34.48
C ARG A 12 -45.86 -36.02 -34.78
N LYS A 13 -44.62 -35.56 -34.58
CA LYS A 13 -43.44 -36.45 -34.58
C LYS A 13 -43.30 -37.12 -33.21
N PRO A 14 -42.98 -38.43 -33.13
CA PRO A 14 -42.86 -39.13 -31.86
C PRO A 14 -41.51 -38.83 -31.19
N LEU A 15 -41.55 -38.62 -29.87
CA LEU A 15 -40.39 -38.60 -29.00
C LEU A 15 -39.75 -39.99 -28.97
N ARG A 16 -38.48 -40.08 -29.39
CA ARG A 16 -37.68 -41.29 -29.25
C ARG A 16 -37.38 -41.54 -27.78
N VAL A 17 -37.82 -42.70 -27.31
CA VAL A 17 -37.57 -43.26 -25.98
C VAL A 17 -36.07 -43.56 -25.82
N LEU A 18 -35.45 -42.98 -24.80
CA LEU A 18 -34.09 -43.30 -24.37
C LEU A 18 -34.09 -44.66 -23.66
N THR A 19 -33.23 -45.57 -24.11
CA THR A 19 -33.05 -46.90 -23.56
C THR A 19 -32.19 -46.88 -22.28
N PRO A 20 -32.39 -47.81 -21.33
CA PRO A 20 -31.76 -47.82 -20.00
C PRO A 20 -30.27 -48.25 -19.98
N ARG A 21 -29.58 -48.29 -21.13
CA ARG A 21 -28.17 -48.72 -21.21
C ARG A 21 -27.13 -47.59 -21.08
N SER A 22 -27.56 -46.35 -20.83
CA SER A 22 -26.70 -45.16 -20.86
C SER A 22 -26.44 -44.52 -19.49
N ILE A 23 -26.68 -45.22 -18.38
CA ILE A 23 -26.47 -44.67 -17.02
C ILE A 23 -24.99 -44.81 -16.58
N LEU A 24 -24.30 -45.87 -17.00
CA LEU A 24 -22.90 -46.12 -16.63
C LEU A 24 -21.88 -45.06 -17.12
N PRO A 25 -21.92 -44.55 -18.37
CA PRO A 25 -20.97 -43.54 -18.80
C PRO A 25 -21.21 -42.17 -18.14
N ALA A 26 -22.48 -41.83 -17.84
CA ALA A 26 -22.81 -40.57 -17.16
C ALA A 26 -22.30 -40.54 -15.71
N LEU A 27 -22.38 -41.67 -14.99
CA LEU A 27 -21.82 -41.83 -13.65
C LEU A 27 -20.29 -41.76 -13.64
N ALA A 28 -19.64 -42.35 -14.64
CA ALA A 28 -18.17 -42.28 -14.77
C ALA A 28 -17.70 -40.83 -15.02
N VAL A 29 -18.38 -40.07 -15.87
CA VAL A 29 -18.05 -38.66 -16.11
C VAL A 29 -18.30 -37.81 -14.86
N MET A 30 -19.39 -38.04 -14.13
CA MET A 30 -19.65 -37.36 -12.84
C MET A 30 -18.59 -37.69 -11.78
N LEU A 31 -18.13 -38.94 -11.69
CA LEU A 31 -17.05 -39.34 -10.78
C LEU A 31 -15.72 -38.69 -11.14
N VAL A 32 -15.38 -38.59 -12.44
CA VAL A 32 -14.16 -37.93 -12.90
C VAL A 32 -14.23 -36.41 -12.64
N LEU A 33 -15.39 -35.78 -12.83
CA LEU A 33 -15.59 -34.35 -12.51
C LEU A 33 -15.53 -34.08 -11.00
N ALA A 34 -16.15 -34.93 -10.19
CA ALA A 34 -16.09 -34.83 -8.73
C ALA A 34 -14.66 -35.07 -8.19
N ALA A 35 -13.95 -36.06 -8.74
CA ALA A 35 -12.54 -36.31 -8.40
C ALA A 35 -11.62 -35.17 -8.86
N GLY A 36 -11.89 -34.56 -10.02
CA GLY A 36 -11.18 -33.38 -10.50
C GLY A 36 -11.40 -32.15 -9.62
N ALA A 37 -12.64 -31.90 -9.17
CA ALA A 37 -12.97 -30.82 -8.24
C ALA A 37 -12.31 -31.03 -6.86
N ALA A 38 -12.31 -32.25 -6.34
CA ALA A 38 -11.63 -32.58 -5.08
C ALA A 38 -10.10 -32.50 -5.20
N ALA A 39 -9.52 -32.85 -6.35
CA ALA A 39 -8.07 -32.73 -6.60
C ALA A 39 -7.63 -31.26 -6.78
N HIS A 40 -8.48 -30.40 -7.34
CA HIS A 40 -8.22 -28.96 -7.39
C HIS A 40 -8.35 -28.29 -6.01
N ALA A 41 -9.25 -28.77 -5.15
CA ALA A 41 -9.38 -28.30 -3.77
C ALA A 41 -8.18 -28.69 -2.89
N ASN A 42 -7.40 -29.70 -3.29
CA ASN A 42 -6.29 -30.24 -2.51
C ASN A 42 -4.91 -29.99 -3.14
N LYS A 43 -4.80 -29.02 -4.06
CA LYS A 43 -3.48 -28.58 -4.50
C LYS A 43 -2.76 -27.98 -3.28
N PRO A 44 -1.53 -28.44 -2.97
CA PRO A 44 -0.67 -27.73 -2.04
C PRO A 44 -0.58 -26.29 -2.51
N VAL A 45 -1.14 -25.39 -1.72
CA VAL A 45 -0.97 -23.97 -1.91
C VAL A 45 0.53 -23.66 -1.96
N PRO A 46 0.99 -22.86 -2.93
CA PRO A 46 2.38 -22.44 -2.97
C PRO A 46 2.74 -21.78 -1.62
N PHE A 47 3.93 -22.08 -1.09
CA PHE A 47 4.46 -21.54 0.17
C PHE A 47 3.77 -21.98 1.48
N GLY A 48 2.87 -22.99 1.44
CA GLY A 48 2.26 -23.53 2.66
C GLY A 48 1.27 -22.56 3.34
N ASP A 49 0.74 -21.62 2.58
CA ASP A 49 -0.27 -20.64 2.96
C ASP A 49 -1.56 -21.28 3.49
N ARG A 50 -2.06 -20.80 4.63
CA ARG A 50 -3.33 -21.24 5.21
C ARG A 50 -4.14 -20.03 5.65
N VAL A 51 -5.28 -19.81 5.00
CA VAL A 51 -6.28 -18.81 5.42
C VAL A 51 -7.42 -19.54 6.13
N ALA A 52 -7.79 -19.09 7.33
CA ALA A 52 -8.86 -19.66 8.13
C ALA A 52 -9.81 -18.58 8.65
N GLY A 53 -11.11 -18.87 8.65
CA GLY A 53 -12.14 -18.03 9.27
C GLY A 53 -12.22 -18.17 10.79
N PRO A 54 -13.24 -17.57 11.43
CA PRO A 54 -13.41 -17.62 12.89
C PRO A 54 -13.56 -19.08 13.38
N GLY A 55 -12.87 -19.46 14.46
CA GLY A 55 -13.10 -20.75 15.16
C GLY A 55 -12.26 -21.96 14.73
N ALA A 56 -11.24 -21.79 13.89
CA ALA A 56 -10.16 -22.75 13.59
C ALA A 56 -10.57 -24.12 12.97
N GLU A 57 -10.58 -24.17 11.63
CA GLU A 57 -9.87 -25.13 10.76
C GLU A 57 -10.29 -24.77 9.33
N ALA A 58 -9.39 -24.13 8.57
CA ALA A 58 -9.44 -23.79 7.14
C ALA A 58 -10.77 -24.03 6.40
N THR A 59 -11.87 -23.48 6.92
CA THR A 59 -13.16 -23.50 6.26
C THR A 59 -13.12 -22.29 5.33
N PRO A 60 -13.47 -22.43 4.04
CA PRO A 60 -13.50 -21.30 3.13
C PRO A 60 -14.36 -20.22 3.78
N VAL A 61 -13.73 -19.10 4.09
CA VAL A 61 -14.38 -17.97 4.74
C VAL A 61 -15.49 -17.55 3.79
N ASN A 62 -16.72 -17.43 4.29
CA ASN A 62 -17.81 -16.89 3.49
C ASN A 62 -17.33 -15.57 2.86
N SER A 63 -17.62 -15.39 1.57
CA SER A 63 -17.17 -14.27 0.73
C SER A 63 -17.76 -12.90 1.11
N GLU A 64 -18.16 -12.74 2.37
CA GLU A 64 -18.65 -11.50 2.92
C GLU A 64 -17.44 -10.57 3.08
N SER A 65 -17.38 -9.57 2.21
CA SER A 65 -16.30 -8.59 2.22
C SER A 65 -16.37 -7.80 3.52
N LEU A 66 -15.31 -7.88 4.31
CA LEU A 66 -15.16 -7.09 5.52
C LEU A 66 -14.58 -5.72 5.16
N SER A 67 -14.98 -4.70 5.89
CA SER A 67 -14.33 -3.39 5.80
C SER A 67 -13.01 -3.45 6.56
N ALA A 68 -11.89 -3.17 5.87
CA ALA A 68 -10.56 -3.12 6.50
C ALA A 68 -10.50 -2.09 7.64
N ALA A 69 -11.32 -1.03 7.58
CA ALA A 69 -11.40 -0.01 8.61
C ALA A 69 -11.97 -0.55 9.95
N ASP A 70 -12.73 -1.64 9.90
CA ASP A 70 -13.36 -2.28 11.06
C ASP A 70 -12.52 -3.42 11.66
N LEU A 71 -11.34 -3.69 11.09
CA LEU A 71 -10.43 -4.75 11.50
C LEU A 71 -9.21 -4.20 12.24
N ASP A 72 -8.87 -4.84 13.36
CA ASP A 72 -7.58 -4.72 14.04
C ASP A 72 -6.67 -5.86 13.56
N LEU A 73 -5.53 -5.51 12.95
CA LEU A 73 -4.59 -6.46 12.38
C LEU A 73 -3.41 -6.67 13.31
N ARG A 74 -3.03 -7.94 13.52
CA ARG A 74 -1.95 -8.32 14.44
C ARG A 74 -1.01 -9.32 13.79
N VAL A 75 0.26 -9.26 14.19
CA VAL A 75 1.30 -10.23 13.79
C VAL A 75 1.72 -11.12 14.96
N GLY A 76 2.31 -12.27 14.64
CA GLY A 76 2.85 -13.27 15.54
C GLY A 76 3.02 -14.57 14.77
N PRO A 77 2.35 -15.68 15.14
CA PRO A 77 2.41 -16.92 14.36
C PRO A 77 1.87 -16.80 12.91
N GLY A 78 1.22 -15.68 12.58
CA GLY A 78 0.79 -15.29 11.24
C GLY A 78 0.24 -13.87 11.27
N LEU A 79 -0.51 -13.50 10.23
CA LEU A 79 -1.35 -12.31 10.20
C LEU A 79 -2.75 -12.68 10.71
N GLU A 80 -3.23 -12.00 11.75
CA GLU A 80 -4.55 -12.24 12.34
C GLU A 80 -5.36 -10.96 12.31
N ALA A 81 -6.65 -11.07 11.96
CA ALA A 81 -7.57 -9.95 11.93
C ALA A 81 -8.69 -10.15 12.95
N PHE A 82 -8.97 -9.11 13.71
CA PHE A 82 -10.00 -9.09 14.74
C PHE A 82 -11.00 -7.97 14.46
N HIS A 83 -12.28 -8.18 14.74
CA HIS A 83 -13.26 -7.10 14.68
C HIS A 83 -12.95 -6.08 15.80
N LYS A 84 -12.83 -4.80 15.45
CA LYS A 84 -12.55 -3.74 16.44
C LYS A 84 -13.63 -3.63 17.52
N GLN A 85 -14.88 -3.89 17.14
CA GLN A 85 -16.04 -3.70 18.03
C GLN A 85 -16.19 -4.84 19.03
N THR A 86 -16.04 -6.09 18.58
CA THR A 86 -16.29 -7.29 19.41
C THR A 86 -15.00 -7.90 19.96
N GLY A 87 -13.85 -7.63 19.34
CA GLY A 87 -12.58 -8.29 19.62
C GLY A 87 -12.52 -9.74 19.12
N GLU A 88 -13.55 -10.23 18.43
CA GLU A 88 -13.57 -11.59 17.88
C GLU A 88 -12.66 -11.71 16.67
N GLN A 89 -11.99 -12.86 16.53
CA GLN A 89 -11.14 -13.12 15.38
C GLN A 89 -12.00 -13.29 14.12
N ALA A 90 -11.79 -12.41 13.15
CA ALA A 90 -12.46 -12.45 11.85
C ALA A 90 -11.82 -13.50 10.94
N TRP A 91 -10.48 -13.49 10.84
CA TRP A 91 -9.72 -14.47 10.06
C TRP A 91 -8.26 -14.49 10.47
N SER A 92 -7.53 -15.52 10.03
CA SER A 92 -6.07 -15.59 10.14
C SER A 92 -5.44 -16.12 8.87
N TYR A 93 -4.28 -15.58 8.51
CA TYR A 93 -3.39 -16.05 7.47
C TYR A 93 -2.08 -16.52 8.09
N ARG A 94 -1.72 -17.79 7.87
CA ARG A 94 -0.49 -18.42 8.37
C ARG A 94 0.31 -19.00 7.23
N ARG A 95 1.62 -19.08 7.43
CA ARG A 95 2.57 -19.75 6.54
C ARG A 95 3.26 -20.86 7.29
N GLU A 96 3.34 -22.02 6.68
CA GLU A 96 4.01 -23.17 7.31
C GLU A 96 5.50 -22.86 7.53
N GLY A 97 5.95 -22.97 8.79
CA GLY A 97 7.35 -22.75 9.16
C GLY A 97 7.82 -21.30 9.18
N ALA A 98 6.92 -20.31 9.10
CA ALA A 98 7.27 -18.89 9.14
C ALA A 98 6.43 -18.10 10.16
N GLU A 99 7.06 -17.14 10.83
CA GLU A 99 6.45 -16.20 11.78
C GLU A 99 6.28 -14.82 11.11
N ALA A 100 5.12 -14.19 11.27
CA ALA A 100 4.92 -12.81 10.83
C ALA A 100 5.56 -11.86 11.86
N LEU A 101 6.52 -11.05 11.42
CA LEU A 101 7.32 -10.21 12.32
C LEU A 101 6.80 -8.78 12.40
N TYR A 102 6.30 -8.24 11.28
CA TYR A 102 5.86 -6.86 11.19
C TYR A 102 4.80 -6.71 10.10
N LEU A 103 3.88 -5.76 10.30
CA LEU A 103 2.89 -5.37 9.30
C LEU A 103 2.88 -3.84 9.14
N ALA A 104 2.60 -3.38 7.93
CA ALA A 104 2.24 -2.00 7.65
C ALA A 104 1.20 -1.93 6.54
N MET A 105 0.30 -0.95 6.58
CA MET A 105 -0.67 -0.74 5.51
C MET A 105 -0.04 0.01 4.33
N ALA A 106 -0.38 -0.37 3.11
CA ALA A 106 -0.11 0.37 1.87
C ALA A 106 -1.41 0.44 1.07
N GLY A 107 -2.08 1.60 1.09
CA GLY A 107 -3.47 1.69 0.63
C GLY A 107 -4.37 0.72 1.40
N ASP A 108 -5.14 -0.09 0.65
CA ASP A 108 -6.06 -1.09 1.21
C ASP A 108 -5.37 -2.42 1.56
N ASN A 109 -4.07 -2.56 1.32
CA ASN A 109 -3.34 -3.81 1.49
C ASN A 109 -2.49 -3.80 2.77
N ALA A 110 -2.50 -4.90 3.50
CA ALA A 110 -1.58 -5.17 4.60
C ALA A 110 -0.31 -5.83 4.05
N ILE A 111 0.82 -5.14 4.19
CA ILE A 111 2.13 -5.64 3.81
C ILE A 111 2.76 -6.29 5.04
N VAL A 112 3.07 -7.59 4.94
CA VAL A 112 3.60 -8.39 6.05
C VAL A 112 5.02 -8.84 5.74
N VAL A 113 5.92 -8.63 6.69
CA VAL A 113 7.31 -9.13 6.66
C VAL A 113 7.38 -10.40 7.50
N TRP A 114 7.89 -11.47 6.88
CA TRP A 114 8.06 -12.78 7.49
C TRP A 114 9.52 -13.02 7.91
N ASP A 115 9.73 -13.87 8.90
CA ASP A 115 11.06 -14.21 9.45
C ASP A 115 11.99 -14.91 8.44
N ASP A 116 11.42 -15.63 7.47
CA ASP A 116 12.12 -16.24 6.35
C ASP A 116 12.52 -15.26 5.23
N GLY A 117 12.25 -13.96 5.40
CA GLY A 117 12.59 -12.91 4.44
C GLY A 117 11.63 -12.82 3.25
N LEU A 118 10.49 -13.50 3.31
CA LEU A 118 9.37 -13.26 2.39
C LEU A 118 8.59 -12.01 2.83
N VAL A 119 8.01 -11.33 1.84
CA VAL A 119 7.06 -10.23 2.04
C VAL A 119 5.79 -10.56 1.28
N THR A 120 4.65 -10.36 1.91
CA THR A 120 3.33 -10.62 1.30
C THR A 120 2.45 -9.39 1.37
N SER A 121 1.64 -9.18 0.34
CA SER A 121 0.52 -8.24 0.37
C SER A 121 -0.77 -9.03 0.54
N VAL A 122 -1.52 -8.71 1.59
CA VAL A 122 -2.81 -9.33 1.88
C VAL A 122 -3.85 -8.23 1.93
N ARG A 123 -4.95 -8.37 1.19
CA ARG A 123 -6.04 -7.41 1.29
C ARG A 123 -6.95 -7.81 2.45
N PRO A 124 -7.07 -7.01 3.52
CA PRO A 124 -7.79 -7.44 4.71
C PRO A 124 -9.28 -7.67 4.51
N GLY A 125 -9.89 -6.95 3.57
CA GLY A 125 -11.34 -6.99 3.36
C GLY A 125 -11.85 -8.25 2.68
N ASP A 126 -11.05 -8.85 1.80
CA ASP A 126 -11.35 -10.12 1.15
C ASP A 126 -10.38 -11.22 1.53
N HIS A 127 -9.51 -11.01 2.55
CA HIS A 127 -8.51 -11.95 3.07
C HIS A 127 -7.60 -12.61 2.01
N GLU A 128 -7.51 -12.06 0.79
CA GLU A 128 -6.72 -12.64 -0.28
C GLU A 128 -5.27 -12.16 -0.25
N VAL A 129 -4.34 -13.11 -0.41
CA VAL A 129 -2.94 -12.79 -0.65
C VAL A 129 -2.78 -12.38 -2.12
N ARG A 130 -2.42 -11.11 -2.35
CA ARG A 130 -2.28 -10.53 -3.68
C ARG A 130 -0.98 -10.92 -4.34
N TRP A 131 0.10 -10.99 -3.57
CA TRP A 131 1.41 -11.41 -4.04
C TRP A 131 2.36 -11.77 -2.90
N HIS A 132 3.42 -12.49 -3.27
CA HIS A 132 4.58 -12.80 -2.43
C HIS A 132 5.86 -12.38 -3.13
N ARG A 133 6.85 -11.92 -2.35
CA ARG A 133 8.19 -11.57 -2.83
C ARG A 133 9.26 -11.98 -1.83
N ALA A 134 10.25 -12.72 -2.30
CA ALA A 134 11.46 -12.97 -1.53
C ALA A 134 12.40 -11.77 -1.66
N VAL A 135 12.95 -11.32 -0.53
CA VAL A 135 13.86 -10.17 -0.49
C VAL A 135 15.28 -10.67 -0.21
N PRO A 136 16.21 -10.52 -1.17
CA PRO A 136 17.59 -10.99 -0.99
C PRO A 136 18.25 -10.39 0.26
N GLY A 137 18.80 -11.27 1.11
CA GLY A 137 19.51 -10.90 2.34
C GLY A 137 18.62 -10.45 3.50
N LEU A 138 17.29 -10.37 3.33
CA LEU A 138 16.40 -9.95 4.41
C LEU A 138 16.39 -10.95 5.56
N ALA A 139 16.24 -12.25 5.28
CA ALA A 139 16.20 -13.29 6.31
C ALA A 139 17.47 -13.32 7.18
N ASP A 140 18.65 -13.26 6.54
CA ASP A 140 19.94 -13.25 7.24
C ASP A 140 20.07 -11.99 8.12
N TRP A 141 19.66 -10.83 7.58
CA TRP A 141 19.68 -9.58 8.32
C TRP A 141 18.68 -9.58 9.48
N LEU A 142 17.48 -10.13 9.32
CA LEU A 142 16.49 -10.25 10.41
C LEU A 142 17.02 -11.08 11.58
N ARG A 143 17.71 -12.20 11.29
CA ARG A 143 18.35 -13.05 12.29
C ARG A 143 19.54 -12.36 12.97
N GLY A 144 20.24 -11.50 12.25
CA GLY A 144 21.46 -10.85 12.73
C GLY A 144 22.59 -11.84 12.96
N ASP A 145 22.61 -12.90 12.15
CA ASP A 145 23.65 -13.92 12.19
C ASP A 145 24.98 -13.33 11.73
N GLY A 146 26.08 -13.77 12.35
CA GLY A 146 27.43 -13.26 12.07
C GLY A 146 27.77 -11.93 12.74
N GLU A 147 26.83 -11.31 13.47
CA GLU A 147 27.13 -10.12 14.26
C GLU A 147 27.84 -10.45 15.57
N PRO A 148 28.68 -9.53 16.11
CA PRO A 148 29.30 -9.72 17.41
C PRO A 148 28.27 -10.03 18.52
N GLY A 149 28.45 -11.17 19.18
CA GLY A 149 27.57 -11.63 20.27
C GLY A 149 26.26 -12.28 19.83
N ALA A 150 26.07 -12.57 18.53
CA ALA A 150 24.89 -13.29 18.04
C ALA A 150 24.68 -14.64 18.73
N ASP A 151 25.78 -15.36 19.01
CA ASP A 151 25.85 -16.64 19.72
C ASP A 151 25.36 -16.54 21.18
N LYS A 152 25.48 -15.35 21.78
CA LYS A 152 25.11 -15.09 23.18
C LYS A 152 23.69 -14.58 23.35
N ARG A 153 22.97 -14.26 22.26
CA ARG A 153 21.60 -13.77 22.34
C ARG A 153 20.67 -14.88 22.83
N THR A 154 19.76 -14.54 23.74
CA THR A 154 18.63 -15.40 24.10
C THR A 154 17.60 -15.43 22.97
N ASP A 155 16.68 -16.40 22.99
CA ASP A 155 15.58 -16.46 22.01
C ASP A 155 14.71 -15.20 22.05
N VAL A 156 14.45 -14.67 23.24
CA VAL A 156 13.68 -13.43 23.41
C VAL A 156 14.40 -12.26 22.73
N GLN A 157 15.71 -12.12 22.91
CA GLN A 157 16.50 -11.08 22.26
C GLN A 157 16.54 -11.26 20.74
N ARG A 158 16.67 -12.49 20.23
CA ARG A 158 16.61 -12.78 18.79
C ARG A 158 15.27 -12.37 18.20
N LYS A 159 14.15 -12.74 18.83
CA LYS A 159 12.80 -12.36 18.37
C LYS A 159 12.59 -10.85 18.40
N GLN A 160 13.03 -10.18 19.47
CA GLN A 160 12.91 -8.73 19.57
C GLN A 160 13.73 -8.01 18.48
N LEU A 161 14.96 -8.49 18.21
CA LEU A 161 15.81 -7.96 17.14
C LEU A 161 15.15 -8.15 15.78
N ALA A 162 14.64 -9.35 15.49
CA ALA A 162 13.97 -9.65 14.22
C ALA A 162 12.76 -8.74 13.99
N LYS A 163 11.92 -8.52 15.02
CA LYS A 163 10.78 -7.59 14.94
C LYS A 163 11.22 -6.14 14.70
N GLN A 164 12.24 -5.67 15.41
CA GLN A 164 12.78 -4.33 15.22
C GLN A 164 13.32 -4.14 13.80
N ARG A 165 14.04 -5.14 13.28
CA ARG A 165 14.60 -5.10 11.92
C ARG A 165 13.52 -5.21 10.85
N ALA A 166 12.51 -6.06 11.04
CA ALA A 166 11.38 -6.13 10.12
C ALA A 166 10.65 -4.78 10.00
N ALA A 167 10.45 -4.08 11.13
CA ALA A 167 9.89 -2.74 11.15
C ALA A 167 10.77 -1.71 10.42
N ALA A 168 12.10 -1.83 10.56
CA ALA A 168 13.06 -0.93 9.91
C ALA A 168 13.30 -1.24 8.43
N ALA A 169 13.06 -2.47 7.97
CA ALA A 169 13.20 -2.83 6.56
C ALA A 169 12.05 -2.31 5.69
N LEU A 170 10.84 -2.22 6.24
CA LEU A 170 9.63 -1.92 5.48
C LEU A 170 9.23 -0.46 5.62
N HIS A 171 9.23 0.27 4.49
CA HIS A 171 8.67 1.61 4.40
C HIS A 171 7.51 1.62 3.42
N THR A 172 6.34 2.05 3.87
CA THR A 172 5.17 2.22 3.00
C THR A 172 5.00 3.70 2.70
N VAL A 173 4.71 4.02 1.44
CA VAL A 173 4.56 5.39 0.98
C VAL A 173 3.13 5.55 0.45
N GLN A 174 2.34 6.36 1.16
CA GLN A 174 0.94 6.60 0.86
C GLN A 174 0.84 7.75 -0.14
N ARG A 175 0.86 7.43 -1.43
CA ARG A 175 0.55 8.39 -2.49
C ARG A 175 -0.87 8.17 -2.97
N ASP A 176 -1.65 9.24 -3.07
CA ASP A 176 -3.04 9.18 -3.53
C ASP A 176 -3.17 8.34 -4.81
N GLY A 177 -3.93 7.24 -4.71
CA GLY A 177 -4.22 6.32 -5.81
C GLY A 177 -3.07 5.42 -6.29
N SER A 178 -1.89 5.47 -5.67
CA SER A 178 -0.75 4.60 -6.04
C SER A 178 0.20 4.37 -4.87
N PRO A 179 -0.24 3.61 -3.84
CA PRO A 179 0.64 3.21 -2.76
C PRO A 179 1.81 2.37 -3.28
N TRP A 180 2.91 2.45 -2.56
CA TRP A 180 4.07 1.60 -2.83
C TRP A 180 4.87 1.39 -1.57
N LEU A 181 5.82 0.47 -1.64
CA LEU A 181 6.71 0.18 -0.52
C LEU A 181 8.16 0.11 -0.97
N ALA A 182 9.07 0.51 -0.08
CA ALA A 182 10.47 0.19 -0.16
C ALA A 182 10.81 -0.89 0.88
N LEU A 183 11.57 -1.87 0.44
CA LEU A 183 12.23 -2.84 1.30
C LEU A 183 13.72 -2.50 1.33
N VAL A 184 14.27 -2.35 2.52
CA VAL A 184 15.65 -1.90 2.72
C VAL A 184 16.40 -2.93 3.55
N THR A 185 17.41 -3.53 2.95
CA THR A 185 18.42 -4.34 3.62
C THR A 185 19.78 -3.65 3.51
N PRO A 186 20.80 -4.06 4.29
CA PRO A 186 22.11 -3.42 4.20
C PRO A 186 22.76 -3.47 2.81
N ASN A 187 22.40 -4.46 1.98
CA ASN A 187 23.05 -4.72 0.69
C ASN A 187 22.14 -4.48 -0.51
N LEU A 188 20.86 -4.18 -0.29
CA LEU A 188 19.88 -4.04 -1.36
C LEU A 188 18.70 -3.19 -0.88
N THR A 189 18.20 -2.32 -1.75
CA THR A 189 16.85 -1.79 -1.62
C THR A 189 16.00 -2.19 -2.82
N MET A 190 14.72 -2.47 -2.59
CA MET A 190 13.73 -2.80 -3.61
C MET A 190 12.50 -1.92 -3.45
N GLY A 191 12.03 -1.34 -4.55
CA GLY A 191 10.75 -0.64 -4.60
C GLY A 191 9.68 -1.48 -5.28
N LEU A 192 8.56 -1.72 -4.61
CA LEU A 192 7.46 -2.53 -5.12
C LEU A 192 6.17 -1.71 -5.17
N ARG A 193 5.39 -1.87 -6.25
CA ARG A 193 4.01 -1.38 -6.29
C ARG A 193 3.14 -2.27 -5.39
N ASP A 194 2.26 -1.66 -4.59
CA ASP A 194 1.41 -2.41 -3.65
C ASP A 194 0.39 -3.32 -4.36
N ALA A 195 -0.14 -2.89 -5.51
CA ALA A 195 -1.25 -3.56 -6.19
C ALA A 195 -0.92 -4.97 -6.70
N ASP A 196 0.32 -5.20 -7.14
CA ASP A 196 0.73 -6.45 -7.81
C ASP A 196 2.16 -6.91 -7.46
N GLY A 197 2.86 -6.17 -6.60
CA GLY A 197 4.23 -6.49 -6.19
C GLY A 197 5.22 -6.34 -7.35
N ASP A 198 4.87 -5.57 -8.38
CA ASP A 198 5.76 -5.29 -9.50
C ASP A 198 6.99 -4.52 -9.04
N LEU A 199 8.16 -4.98 -9.46
CA LEU A 199 9.45 -4.43 -9.08
C LEU A 199 9.73 -3.17 -9.91
N ARG A 200 9.85 -2.03 -9.24
CA ARG A 200 10.13 -0.74 -9.90
C ARG A 200 11.60 -0.40 -9.90
N TYR A 201 12.29 -0.71 -8.81
CA TYR A 201 13.73 -0.59 -8.73
C TYR A 201 14.30 -1.65 -7.80
N ASN A 202 15.53 -2.06 -8.09
CA ASN A 202 16.39 -2.78 -7.18
C ASN A 202 17.78 -2.13 -7.24
N ASP A 203 18.25 -1.61 -6.12
CA ASP A 203 19.53 -0.90 -6.10
C ASP A 203 20.44 -1.39 -4.99
N LYS A 204 21.74 -1.36 -5.26
CA LYS A 204 22.79 -1.75 -4.32
C LYS A 204 23.59 -0.52 -3.92
N PRO A 205 24.04 -0.45 -2.66
CA PRO A 205 24.93 0.62 -2.26
C PRO A 205 26.23 0.55 -3.09
N SER A 206 26.88 1.70 -3.27
CA SER A 206 28.18 1.78 -3.93
C SER A 206 29.22 0.91 -3.23
N ASN A 207 30.27 0.49 -3.96
CA ASN A 207 31.32 -0.38 -3.40
C ASN A 207 31.92 0.20 -2.11
N GLY A 208 32.05 -0.65 -1.09
CA GLY A 208 32.53 -0.24 0.24
C GLY A 208 31.48 0.44 1.11
N CYS A 209 30.24 0.57 0.65
CA CYS A 209 29.13 1.12 1.40
C CYS A 209 28.06 0.07 1.71
N VAL A 210 27.33 0.31 2.79
CA VAL A 210 26.12 -0.43 3.17
C VAL A 210 24.98 0.55 3.43
N TYR A 211 23.76 0.18 3.07
CA TYR A 211 22.57 0.88 3.52
C TYR A 211 22.35 0.67 5.02
N ASP A 212 21.72 1.65 5.67
CA ASP A 212 21.37 1.60 7.08
C ASP A 212 19.84 1.62 7.24
N PRO A 213 19.17 0.44 7.21
CA PRO A 213 17.72 0.37 7.33
C PRO A 213 17.19 0.98 8.64
N LEU A 214 17.97 0.90 9.73
CA LEU A 214 17.56 1.44 11.04
C LEU A 214 17.51 2.98 11.06
N ARG A 215 18.21 3.63 10.13
CA ARG A 215 18.22 5.08 9.95
C ARG A 215 17.43 5.54 8.74
N ALA A 216 16.80 4.62 8.01
CA ALA A 216 15.96 4.96 6.88
C ALA A 216 14.67 5.64 7.36
N VAL A 217 14.24 6.65 6.62
CA VAL A 217 13.00 7.39 6.89
C VAL A 217 12.18 7.46 5.61
N HIS A 218 10.88 7.74 5.75
CA HIS A 218 10.02 7.94 4.59
C HIS A 218 9.13 9.17 4.78
N THR A 219 8.68 9.67 3.65
CA THR A 219 7.67 10.73 3.48
C THR A 219 6.59 10.17 2.56
N ASP A 220 5.58 10.97 2.22
CA ASP A 220 4.52 10.53 1.31
C ASP A 220 4.99 10.42 -0.16
N TYR A 221 6.21 10.87 -0.44
CA TYR A 221 6.77 10.85 -1.78
C TYR A 221 7.95 9.90 -1.92
N ALA A 222 8.76 9.76 -0.88
CA ALA A 222 10.05 9.11 -0.98
C ALA A 222 10.49 8.37 0.28
N VAL A 223 11.38 7.40 0.07
CA VAL A 223 12.16 6.74 1.13
C VAL A 223 13.61 7.22 1.03
N LEU A 224 14.17 7.68 2.15
CA LEU A 224 15.54 8.16 2.25
C LEU A 224 16.34 7.19 3.10
N ILE A 225 17.43 6.70 2.53
CA ILE A 225 18.24 5.62 3.10
C ILE A 225 19.65 6.15 3.29
N PRO A 226 20.07 6.43 4.54
CA PRO A 226 21.46 6.69 4.84
C PRO A 226 22.33 5.49 4.48
N ARG A 227 23.53 5.77 3.98
CA ARG A 227 24.56 4.78 3.71
C ARG A 227 25.82 5.12 4.47
N THR A 228 26.42 4.10 5.07
CA THR A 228 27.73 4.20 5.72
C THR A 228 28.76 3.57 4.81
N CYS A 229 29.87 4.26 4.58
CA CYS A 229 30.93 3.82 3.68
C CYS A 229 32.25 3.66 4.43
N SER A 230 33.04 2.68 4.01
CA SER A 230 34.39 2.44 4.52
C SER A 230 35.39 2.37 3.37
N ASN A 231 36.62 2.82 3.61
CA ASN A 231 37.73 2.64 2.67
C ASN A 231 38.30 1.21 2.74
N SER A 232 39.36 0.94 1.95
CA SER A 232 40.02 -0.37 1.91
C SER A 232 40.69 -0.79 3.24
N SER A 233 40.97 0.15 4.14
CA SER A 233 41.47 -0.14 5.49
C SER A 233 40.35 -0.31 6.53
N GLY A 234 39.08 -0.28 6.10
CA GLY A 234 37.91 -0.42 6.96
C GLY A 234 37.56 0.84 7.75
N GLN A 235 38.23 1.97 7.51
CA GLN A 235 37.93 3.23 8.18
C GLN A 235 36.68 3.86 7.57
N ALA A 236 35.79 4.37 8.42
CA ALA A 236 34.60 5.09 7.99
C ALA A 236 35.00 6.35 7.20
N VAL A 237 34.39 6.52 6.03
CA VAL A 237 34.56 7.68 5.14
C VAL A 237 33.21 8.36 4.89
N SER A 238 33.23 9.44 4.12
CA SER A 238 32.00 10.12 3.70
C SER A 238 31.03 9.13 3.07
N GLY A 239 29.81 9.11 3.61
CA GLY A 239 28.71 8.29 3.14
C GLY A 239 27.78 9.08 2.24
N GLY A 240 26.49 8.86 2.42
CA GLY A 240 25.48 9.68 1.80
C GLY A 240 24.08 9.32 2.26
N ILE A 241 23.11 9.97 1.66
CA ILE A 241 21.71 9.59 1.75
C ILE A 241 21.22 9.39 0.33
N THR A 242 20.66 8.21 0.05
CA THR A 242 20.00 7.94 -1.23
C THR A 242 18.49 8.03 -1.04
N GLY A 243 17.83 8.86 -1.84
CA GLY A 243 16.38 8.98 -1.88
C GLY A 243 15.80 8.21 -3.06
N TYR A 244 14.68 7.53 -2.82
CA TYR A 244 13.96 6.75 -3.81
C TYR A 244 12.52 7.19 -3.92
N ARG A 245 12.04 7.25 -5.15
CA ARG A 245 10.63 7.37 -5.50
C ARG A 245 10.26 6.23 -6.43
N LEU A 246 8.97 5.89 -6.46
CA LEU A 246 8.48 4.89 -7.39
C LEU A 246 8.59 5.32 -8.86
N ASP A 247 8.48 6.62 -9.13
CA ASP A 247 8.32 7.21 -10.46
C ASP A 247 9.59 7.90 -10.99
N SER A 248 10.70 7.82 -10.27
CA SER A 248 11.96 8.45 -10.68
C SER A 248 13.15 7.54 -10.45
N ASN A 249 14.23 7.84 -11.17
CA ASN A 249 15.55 7.35 -10.77
C ASN A 249 15.86 7.93 -9.38
N GLY A 250 16.44 7.11 -8.49
CA GLY A 250 16.85 7.58 -7.18
C GLY A 250 17.84 8.74 -7.28
N TRP A 251 17.93 9.55 -6.23
CA TRP A 251 18.93 10.61 -6.11
C TRP A 251 19.82 10.32 -4.91
N ALA A 252 21.05 10.84 -4.94
CA ALA A 252 21.97 10.71 -3.85
C ALA A 252 22.52 12.08 -3.45
N THR A 253 22.70 12.27 -2.15
CA THR A 253 23.45 13.41 -1.61
C THR A 253 24.58 12.91 -0.75
N SER A 254 25.76 13.49 -0.92
CA SER A 254 26.92 13.19 -0.09
C SER A 254 26.71 13.76 1.31
N THR A 255 27.09 12.99 2.31
CA THR A 255 27.09 13.40 3.71
C THR A 255 28.26 12.77 4.46
N GLY A 256 28.60 13.30 5.63
CA GLY A 256 29.43 12.63 6.61
C GLY A 256 28.79 11.33 7.12
N PRO A 257 29.59 10.48 7.80
CA PRO A 257 29.13 9.17 8.29
C PRO A 257 28.05 9.27 9.38
N THR A 258 28.02 10.39 10.11
CA THR A 258 27.10 10.63 11.23
C THR A 258 25.87 11.44 10.85
N ALA A 259 25.61 11.65 9.56
CA ALA A 259 24.48 12.47 9.14
C ALA A 259 23.14 11.88 9.57
N THR A 260 22.23 12.71 10.03
CA THR A 260 20.89 12.28 10.48
C THR A 260 19.83 12.86 9.56
N VAL A 261 18.72 12.14 9.43
CA VAL A 261 17.56 12.56 8.66
C VAL A 261 16.36 12.60 9.60
N LYS A 262 15.69 13.74 9.65
CA LYS A 262 14.50 13.94 10.47
C LYS A 262 13.34 14.34 9.56
N VAL A 263 12.23 13.61 9.62
CA VAL A 263 11.00 13.98 8.90
C VAL A 263 10.41 15.23 9.54
N LEU A 264 10.15 16.25 8.73
CA LEU A 264 9.50 17.49 9.17
C LEU A 264 7.99 17.43 8.90
N ASP A 265 7.61 16.95 7.71
CA ASP A 265 6.21 16.76 7.31
C ASP A 265 6.09 15.76 6.14
N ARG A 266 4.96 15.81 5.42
CA ARG A 266 4.59 14.92 4.32
C ARG A 266 5.58 14.90 3.15
N SER A 267 6.36 15.95 2.92
CA SER A 267 7.32 16.01 1.81
C SER A 267 8.69 16.57 2.19
N ARG A 268 8.91 16.98 3.43
CA ARG A 268 10.17 17.62 3.84
C ARG A 268 10.90 16.82 4.89
N VAL A 269 12.22 16.78 4.74
CA VAL A 269 13.14 16.24 5.74
C VAL A 269 14.25 17.24 6.03
N GLU A 270 14.72 17.25 7.28
CA GLU A 270 15.94 17.95 7.69
C GLU A 270 17.10 16.96 7.68
N ILE A 271 18.19 17.33 7.02
CA ILE A 271 19.45 16.58 7.01
C ILE A 271 20.46 17.37 7.83
N THR A 272 20.95 16.78 8.92
CA THR A 272 22.00 17.35 9.77
C THR A 272 23.28 16.55 9.61
N ASP A 273 24.39 17.20 9.24
CA ASP A 273 25.66 16.55 8.92
C ASP A 273 26.80 17.05 9.82
N GLY A 274 26.67 16.75 11.11
CA GLY A 274 27.61 17.20 12.14
C GLY A 274 27.50 18.70 12.48
N PRO A 275 28.40 19.22 13.32
CA PRO A 275 28.30 20.58 13.85
C PRO A 275 28.82 21.67 12.90
N ILE A 276 29.57 21.29 11.85
CA ILE A 276 30.22 22.24 10.94
C ILE A 276 29.31 22.57 9.75
N VAL A 277 28.58 21.58 9.24
CA VAL A 277 27.67 21.77 8.10
C VAL A 277 26.31 22.18 8.65
N PRO A 278 25.78 23.37 8.30
CA PRO A 278 24.45 23.77 8.72
C PRO A 278 23.39 22.74 8.29
N PRO A 279 22.37 22.48 9.12
CA PRO A 279 21.24 21.65 8.71
C PRO A 279 20.60 22.20 7.43
N ARG A 280 20.18 21.28 6.55
CA ARG A 280 19.51 21.62 5.29
C ARG A 280 18.18 20.90 5.20
N VAL A 281 17.17 21.61 4.70
CA VAL A 281 15.85 21.01 4.42
C VAL A 281 15.85 20.49 2.98
N PHE A 282 15.27 19.32 2.78
CA PHE A 282 15.16 18.66 1.48
C PHE A 282 13.70 18.34 1.19
N ASP A 283 13.20 18.81 0.04
CA ASP A 283 11.87 18.49 -0.46
C ASP A 283 11.95 17.18 -1.27
N THR A 284 11.31 16.14 -0.74
CA THR A 284 11.28 14.79 -1.31
C THR A 284 10.34 14.67 -2.50
N ARG A 285 9.34 15.56 -2.63
CA ARG A 285 8.45 15.65 -3.80
C ARG A 285 9.18 16.27 -4.98
N ALA A 286 9.96 17.31 -4.73
CA ALA A 286 10.78 17.94 -5.75
C ALA A 286 12.13 17.24 -5.98
N ALA A 287 12.52 16.33 -5.08
CA ALA A 287 13.81 15.65 -5.07
C ALA A 287 15.00 16.63 -5.06
N ALA A 288 14.90 17.72 -4.29
CA ALA A 288 15.91 18.78 -4.25
C ALA A 288 15.97 19.49 -2.88
N PRO A 289 17.12 20.07 -2.51
CA PRO A 289 17.24 20.88 -1.30
C PRO A 289 16.41 22.15 -1.41
N GLU A 290 15.77 22.54 -0.30
CA GLU A 290 15.12 23.84 -0.21
C GLU A 290 16.18 24.94 -0.10
N THR A 291 15.98 26.02 -0.85
CA THR A 291 16.81 27.20 -0.74
C THR A 291 16.09 28.26 0.09
N PRO A 292 16.68 28.73 1.22
CA PRO A 292 16.06 29.77 2.03
C PRO A 292 15.82 31.05 1.23
N CYS A 293 14.72 31.74 1.50
CA CYS A 293 14.47 33.05 0.91
C CYS A 293 15.59 34.04 1.27
N GLY A 294 16.06 34.82 0.28
CA GLY A 294 17.09 35.83 0.48
C GLY A 294 18.53 35.31 0.52
N SER A 295 18.76 34.00 0.30
CA SER A 295 20.12 33.50 0.09
C SER A 295 20.67 33.96 -1.27
N LEU A 296 21.99 34.02 -1.41
CA LEU A 296 22.65 34.30 -2.69
C LEU A 296 22.32 33.25 -3.75
N ASP A 297 21.95 32.04 -3.33
CA ASP A 297 21.58 30.92 -4.19
C ASP A 297 20.11 30.94 -4.62
N ALA A 298 19.27 31.78 -3.98
CA ALA A 298 17.83 31.85 -4.23
C ALA A 298 17.46 32.08 -5.72
N PRO A 299 18.18 32.91 -6.52
CA PRO A 299 17.88 33.08 -7.94
C PRO A 299 18.07 31.81 -8.77
N PHE A 300 18.88 30.86 -8.28
CA PHE A 300 19.25 29.62 -8.97
C PHE A 300 18.62 28.37 -8.31
N ALA A 301 17.72 28.57 -7.34
CA ALA A 301 17.11 27.51 -6.57
C ALA A 301 16.22 26.61 -7.43
N ALA A 302 16.44 25.29 -7.34
CA ALA A 302 15.57 24.29 -7.97
C ALA A 302 14.18 24.22 -7.33
N VAL A 303 14.08 24.58 -6.04
CA VAL A 303 12.83 24.57 -5.26
C VAL A 303 12.72 25.85 -4.46
N ARG A 304 11.63 26.59 -4.66
CA ARG A 304 11.31 27.78 -3.87
C ARG A 304 10.44 27.37 -2.67
N PRO A 305 10.66 27.92 -1.47
CA PRO A 305 9.81 27.69 -0.32
C PRO A 305 8.34 27.99 -0.66
N GLN A 306 7.42 27.12 -0.22
CA GLN A 306 5.98 27.36 -0.36
C GLN A 306 5.56 28.47 0.61
N GLY A 307 5.21 29.62 0.06
CA GLY A 307 5.11 30.89 0.78
C GLY A 307 6.11 31.85 0.17
N GLY A 308 5.70 32.48 -0.93
CA GLY A 308 6.59 33.15 -1.87
C GLY A 308 7.61 34.03 -1.19
N CYS A 309 8.88 33.85 -1.55
CA CYS A 309 9.87 34.88 -1.31
C CYS A 309 9.38 36.12 -2.06
N ALA A 310 8.76 37.05 -1.33
CA ALA A 310 8.43 38.34 -1.88
C ALA A 310 9.74 38.95 -2.39
N ASP A 311 9.72 39.38 -3.64
CA ASP A 311 10.83 40.10 -4.23
C ASP A 311 11.06 41.36 -3.39
N PRO A 312 12.24 41.58 -2.77
CA PRO A 312 12.47 42.79 -1.98
C PRO A 312 12.37 44.07 -2.83
N ALA A 313 12.38 43.95 -4.17
CA ALA A 313 12.14 45.05 -5.10
C ALA A 313 10.65 45.38 -5.31
N VAL A 314 9.72 44.52 -4.91
CA VAL A 314 8.28 44.80 -5.00
C VAL A 314 7.82 45.31 -3.64
N THR A 315 7.89 46.64 -3.48
CA THR A 315 7.16 47.31 -2.41
C THR A 315 5.69 46.97 -2.57
N PRO A 316 4.98 46.49 -1.54
CA PRO A 316 3.54 46.32 -1.63
C PRO A 316 2.94 47.70 -1.89
N THR A 317 2.39 47.90 -3.08
CA THR A 317 1.46 49.00 -3.33
C THR A 317 0.31 48.78 -2.36
N VAL A 318 0.22 49.64 -1.35
CA VAL A 318 -0.96 49.69 -0.48
C VAL A 318 -2.12 50.05 -1.40
N ASP A 319 -2.93 49.04 -1.74
CA ASP A 319 -4.18 49.28 -2.43
C ASP A 319 -5.00 50.27 -1.60
N ALA A 320 -5.22 51.44 -2.20
CA ALA A 320 -6.08 52.47 -1.66
C ALA A 320 -7.47 51.87 -1.39
N PRO A 321 -8.14 52.25 -0.29
CA PRO A 321 -9.49 51.79 -0.04
C PRO A 321 -10.40 52.16 -1.20
N PRO A 322 -11.28 51.26 -1.67
CA PRO A 322 -12.19 51.54 -2.77
C PRO A 322 -13.10 52.72 -2.39
N ALA A 323 -13.26 53.64 -3.34
CA ALA A 323 -14.17 54.77 -3.21
C ALA A 323 -15.61 54.28 -2.94
N PRO A 324 -16.39 54.98 -2.10
CA PRO A 324 -17.76 54.58 -1.79
C PRO A 324 -18.64 54.63 -3.05
N VAL A 325 -19.23 53.48 -3.37
CA VAL A 325 -20.21 53.33 -4.45
C VAL A 325 -21.51 54.03 -4.02
N ALA A 326 -22.01 54.93 -4.85
CA ALA A 326 -23.28 55.63 -4.65
C ALA A 326 -24.48 54.66 -4.67
N PRO A 327 -25.55 54.92 -3.88
CA PRO A 327 -26.72 54.04 -3.83
C PRO A 327 -27.54 54.14 -5.12
N VAL A 328 -27.80 52.99 -5.74
CA VAL A 328 -28.76 52.84 -6.84
C VAL A 328 -30.16 52.59 -6.24
N ALA A 329 -31.13 53.37 -6.69
CA ALA A 329 -32.53 53.32 -6.27
C ALA A 329 -33.25 52.04 -6.78
N PRO A 330 -34.29 51.55 -6.09
CA PRO A 330 -35.06 50.38 -6.50
C PRO A 330 -36.16 50.75 -7.53
N ALA A 331 -36.18 50.05 -8.67
CA ALA A 331 -37.40 49.83 -9.44
C ALA A 331 -37.99 48.49 -8.96
N GLY A 332 -39.20 48.41 -8.39
CA GLY A 332 -40.48 48.70 -9.05
C GLY A 332 -40.85 47.45 -9.88
N SER A 333 -41.36 46.40 -9.23
CA SER A 333 -42.79 46.02 -9.21
C SER A 333 -43.27 45.44 -10.54
N ASP A 334 -43.49 44.12 -10.60
CA ASP A 334 -44.59 43.51 -11.36
C ASP A 334 -44.85 42.06 -10.89
N ALA A 335 -45.96 41.94 -10.14
CA ALA A 335 -46.85 40.78 -10.02
C ALA A 335 -48.27 41.37 -10.22
N PRO A 336 -49.34 40.63 -10.59
CA PRO A 336 -49.62 39.20 -10.38
C PRO A 336 -50.24 38.52 -11.63
N THR A 337 -50.66 37.25 -11.62
CA THR A 337 -52.09 36.87 -11.43
C THR A 337 -52.21 35.34 -11.38
N ALA A 338 -52.90 34.84 -10.36
CA ALA A 338 -53.41 33.47 -10.25
C ALA A 338 -54.85 33.38 -10.80
N PRO A 339 -55.36 32.17 -11.06
CA PRO A 339 -56.74 31.89 -10.69
C PRO A 339 -56.88 30.60 -9.87
N THR A 340 -57.55 30.78 -8.72
CA THR A 340 -58.70 30.02 -8.19
C THR A 340 -59.28 28.98 -9.17
N GLY A 341 -59.64 27.75 -8.85
CA GLY A 341 -59.98 27.05 -7.61
C GLY A 341 -61.08 26.04 -8.00
N ASP A 342 -61.12 24.85 -7.38
CA ASP A 342 -62.38 24.18 -6.98
C ASP A 342 -62.10 22.77 -6.41
N GLN A 343 -62.70 22.53 -5.25
CA GLN A 343 -62.94 21.26 -4.57
C GLN A 343 -64.47 21.22 -4.37
N PRO A 344 -65.15 20.06 -4.49
CA PRO A 344 -65.59 19.38 -3.25
C PRO A 344 -65.76 17.84 -3.32
N ASP A 345 -65.62 17.23 -2.13
CA ASP A 345 -66.40 16.16 -1.48
C ASP A 345 -66.74 14.78 -2.11
N ALA A 346 -66.28 13.75 -1.37
CA ALA A 346 -67.02 12.63 -0.76
C ALA A 346 -67.95 11.67 -1.55
N GLN A 347 -67.67 10.35 -1.46
CA GLN A 347 -68.54 9.23 -1.03
C GLN A 347 -67.81 7.89 -1.35
N GLN A 348 -67.45 7.03 -0.38
CA GLN A 348 -68.27 5.95 0.21
C GLN A 348 -69.12 5.17 -0.80
N GLN A 349 -68.59 4.06 -1.32
CA GLN A 349 -69.12 2.68 -1.24
C GLN A 349 -68.10 1.70 -1.83
#